data_AF-A0A9K3EJ83-F1
#
_entry.id   AF-A0A9K3EJ83-F1
#
_cell.length_a   1.000
_cell.length_b   1.000
_cell.length_c   1.000
_cell.angle_alpha   90.00
_cell.angle_beta   90.00
_cell.angle_gamma   90.00
#
_symmetry.space_group_name_H-M   'P 1'
#
loop_
_entity.id
_entity.type
_entity.pdbx_description
1 polymer ?
#
loop_
_entity_poly.entity_id
_entity_poly.type
_entity_poly.pdbx_seq_one_letter_code
_entity_poly.pdbx_strand_id
1 'polypeptide(L)'
;MFGSLIAGLNNCLITHALRTEPLICNNCVNTFWNTAKVNRRGTNGAGAIEAMVQKKEVIVTDVVIHEVLKFRDQPHFPTSFEQSRVLAALRRMSYERSYPTVLKKLFLPYWRLLVHIFLQCIAENMGGYDQLNKTQTCALVALVNEWDYKFSAFIFDNMKKMLEHSKKTIFMLYPRFIQMILDQKHPEFIKGPNYVNLKPLGPSCFENAYRFKRAKQHNFIGKFPLEKHGRFSDVVPVVPVVPTPQPMNAQIAEEHDVQQVQ
;
A
#
# COMPACT_ATOMS: atom_id res chain seq x y z
N MET A 1 18.65 0.42 3.19
CA MET A 1 18.03 1.72 2.81
C MET A 1 16.51 1.75 2.96
N PHE A 2 15.77 0.68 2.64
CA PHE A 2 14.28 0.66 2.70
C PHE A 2 13.69 0.05 3.98
N GLY A 3 14.50 -0.23 5.01
CA GLY A 3 14.03 -0.86 6.26
C GLY A 3 12.88 -0.09 6.90
N SER A 4 12.95 1.24 6.92
CA SER A 4 11.89 2.12 7.43
C SER A 4 10.61 2.11 6.58
N LEU A 5 10.71 1.93 5.25
CA LEU A 5 9.53 1.79 4.38
C LEU A 5 8.79 0.49 4.65
N ILE A 6 9.55 -0.59 4.77
CA ILE A 6 9.00 -1.92 5.02
C ILE A 6 8.41 -1.98 6.42
N ALA A 7 9.13 -1.45 7.43
CA ALA A 7 8.62 -1.32 8.78
C ALA A 7 7.35 -0.45 8.83
N GLY A 8 7.32 0.65 8.06
CA GLY A 8 6.15 1.49 7.93
C GLY A 8 4.92 0.75 7.42
N LEU A 9 5.08 0.02 6.32
CA LEU A 9 4.00 -0.77 5.73
C LEU A 9 3.59 -1.95 6.62
N ASN A 10 4.52 -2.52 7.40
CA ASN A 10 4.22 -3.61 8.34
C ASN A 10 3.36 -3.17 9.51
N ASN A 11 3.46 -1.90 9.89
CA ASN A 11 2.79 -1.37 11.07
C ASN A 11 1.65 -0.41 10.73
N CYS A 12 1.32 -0.24 9.44
CA CYS A 12 0.25 0.65 9.02
C CYS A 12 -1.15 0.06 9.21
N LEU A 13 -2.18 0.92 9.14
CA LEU A 13 -3.59 0.60 9.36
C LEU A 13 -4.16 -0.45 8.39
N ILE A 14 -3.49 -0.67 7.26
CA ILE A 14 -3.91 -1.58 6.19
C ILE A 14 -2.96 -2.79 6.03
N THR A 15 -2.08 -3.01 7.02
CA THR A 15 -1.03 -4.05 6.96
C THR A 15 -1.58 -5.45 6.68
N HIS A 16 -2.71 -5.82 7.28
CA HIS A 16 -3.32 -7.14 7.08
C HIS A 16 -3.61 -7.41 5.61
N ALA A 17 -4.24 -6.46 4.92
CA ALA A 17 -4.57 -6.59 3.50
C ALA A 17 -3.32 -6.59 2.60
N LEU A 18 -2.26 -5.88 2.98
CA LEU A 18 -1.01 -5.83 2.22
C LEU A 18 -0.15 -7.09 2.37
N ARG A 19 -0.24 -7.75 3.52
CA ARG A 19 0.61 -8.89 3.91
C ARG A 19 -0.03 -10.24 3.66
N THR A 20 -1.35 -10.34 3.74
CA THR A 20 -2.07 -11.60 3.50
C THR A 20 -1.79 -12.09 2.10
N GLU A 21 -1.36 -13.35 1.95
CA GLU A 21 -1.03 -13.98 0.68
C GLU A 21 -2.08 -15.03 0.30
N PRO A 22 -3.25 -14.59 -0.21
CA PRO A 22 -4.27 -15.54 -0.65
C PRO A 22 -3.86 -16.18 -1.98
N LEU A 23 -4.32 -17.41 -2.22
CA LEU A 23 -4.23 -18.04 -3.54
C LEU A 23 -5.23 -17.36 -4.48
N ILE A 24 -4.74 -16.46 -5.33
CA ILE A 24 -5.57 -15.65 -6.24
C ILE A 24 -6.04 -16.51 -7.42
N CYS A 25 -7.31 -16.92 -7.37
CA CYS A 25 -8.01 -17.58 -8.46
C CYS A 25 -8.29 -16.56 -9.58
N ASN A 26 -7.52 -16.63 -10.66
CA ASN A 26 -7.66 -15.69 -11.78
C ASN A 26 -9.09 -15.68 -12.34
N ASN A 27 -9.67 -16.87 -12.51
CA ASN A 27 -11.03 -17.02 -13.03
C ASN A 27 -12.06 -16.39 -12.09
N CYS A 28 -11.95 -16.63 -10.78
CA CYS A 28 -12.91 -16.14 -9.79
C CYS A 28 -12.91 -14.61 -9.73
N VAL A 29 -11.72 -14.00 -9.69
CA VAL A 29 -11.57 -12.53 -9.68
C VAL A 29 -12.05 -11.90 -10.99
N ASN A 30 -11.75 -12.51 -12.15
CA ASN A 30 -12.24 -12.00 -13.42
C ASN A 30 -13.76 -12.15 -13.56
N THR A 31 -14.33 -13.29 -13.16
CA THR A 31 -15.79 -13.49 -13.16
C THR A 31 -16.49 -12.50 -12.24
N PHE A 32 -15.91 -12.21 -11.06
CA PHE A 32 -16.41 -11.17 -10.18
C PHE A 32 -16.50 -9.83 -10.92
N TRP A 33 -15.39 -9.34 -11.49
CA TRP A 33 -15.38 -8.04 -12.17
C TRP A 33 -16.23 -7.97 -13.43
N ASN A 34 -16.36 -9.07 -14.17
CA ASN A 34 -17.18 -9.13 -15.38
C ASN A 34 -18.69 -9.09 -15.09
N THR A 35 -19.11 -9.53 -13.90
CA THR A 35 -20.52 -9.58 -13.50
C THR A 35 -20.90 -8.49 -12.50
N ALA A 36 -19.90 -7.83 -11.91
CA ALA A 36 -20.07 -6.78 -10.91
C ALA A 36 -20.89 -5.60 -11.43
N LYS A 37 -21.86 -5.18 -10.60
CA LYS A 37 -22.70 -4.00 -10.84
C LYS A 37 -22.85 -3.21 -9.55
N VAL A 38 -22.91 -1.89 -9.68
CA VAL A 38 -23.18 -1.00 -8.54
C VAL A 38 -24.68 -0.98 -8.28
N ASN A 39 -25.11 -1.50 -7.13
CA ASN A 39 -26.46 -1.32 -6.62
C ASN A 39 -26.50 -0.10 -5.70
N ARG A 40 -27.18 0.95 -6.16
CA ARG A 40 -27.34 2.21 -5.41
C ARG A 40 -28.46 2.16 -4.36
N ARG A 41 -29.26 1.09 -4.31
CA ARG A 41 -30.41 0.94 -3.39
C ARG A 41 -30.05 0.30 -2.03
N GLY A 42 -28.77 0.32 -1.65
CA GLY A 42 -28.28 -0.30 -0.41
C GLY A 42 -28.61 0.48 0.87
N THR A 43 -28.44 -0.18 2.01
CA THR A 43 -28.60 0.38 3.37
C THR A 43 -27.76 1.64 3.57
N ASN A 44 -28.36 2.66 4.21
CA ASN A 44 -27.73 3.93 4.58
C ASN A 44 -27.16 4.78 3.42
N GLY A 45 -27.56 4.51 2.17
CA GLY A 45 -27.15 5.31 1.00
C GLY A 45 -25.73 5.08 0.49
N ALA A 46 -24.95 4.18 1.10
CA ALA A 46 -23.59 3.85 0.65
C ALA A 46 -23.57 2.96 -0.61
N GLY A 47 -24.64 2.18 -0.81
CA GLY A 47 -24.78 1.21 -1.90
C GLY A 47 -23.99 -0.07 -1.69
N ALA A 48 -24.04 -0.97 -2.67
CA ALA A 48 -23.30 -2.23 -2.71
C ALA A 48 -22.75 -2.48 -4.11
N ILE A 49 -21.73 -3.33 -4.21
CA ILE A 49 -21.30 -3.96 -5.46
C ILE A 49 -21.77 -5.40 -5.41
N GLU A 50 -22.60 -5.78 -6.38
CA GLU A 50 -23.17 -7.12 -6.51
C GLU A 50 -22.56 -7.81 -7.72
N ALA A 51 -22.10 -9.04 -7.55
CA ALA A 51 -21.52 -9.85 -8.61
C ALA A 51 -22.00 -11.31 -8.52
N MET A 52 -21.81 -12.08 -9.58
CA MET A 52 -22.17 -13.49 -9.65
C MET A 52 -20.93 -14.33 -9.94
N VAL A 53 -20.49 -15.12 -8.97
CA VAL A 53 -19.30 -16.00 -9.10
C VAL A 53 -19.73 -17.44 -8.83
N GLN A 54 -19.46 -18.35 -9.77
CA GLN A 54 -19.86 -19.77 -9.66
C GLN A 54 -21.34 -19.96 -9.30
N LYS A 55 -22.23 -19.13 -9.86
CA LYS A 55 -23.69 -19.10 -9.60
C LYS A 55 -24.08 -18.69 -8.17
N LYS A 56 -23.17 -18.10 -7.41
CA LYS A 56 -23.45 -17.50 -6.10
C LYS A 56 -23.29 -15.99 -6.17
N GLU A 57 -24.20 -15.31 -5.50
CA GLU A 57 -24.17 -13.87 -5.35
C GLU A 57 -23.07 -13.46 -4.37
N VAL A 58 -22.26 -12.48 -4.78
CA VAL A 58 -21.21 -11.88 -3.96
C VAL A 58 -21.56 -10.41 -3.78
N ILE A 59 -21.73 -9.99 -2.52
CA ILE A 59 -22.06 -8.61 -2.15
C ILE A 59 -20.86 -7.97 -1.44
N VAL A 60 -20.40 -6.84 -1.97
CA VAL A 60 -19.29 -6.06 -1.40
C VAL A 60 -19.80 -4.67 -1.01
N THR A 61 -19.57 -4.30 0.25
CA THR A 61 -19.84 -2.98 0.82
C THR A 61 -18.56 -2.45 1.48
N ASP A 62 -18.55 -1.17 1.89
CA ASP A 62 -17.45 -0.62 2.69
C ASP A 62 -17.28 -1.38 4.02
N VAL A 63 -18.39 -1.82 4.64
CA VAL A 63 -18.38 -2.67 5.84
C VAL A 63 -17.70 -4.02 5.57
N VAL A 64 -18.05 -4.70 4.48
CA VAL A 64 -17.39 -5.97 4.11
C VAL A 64 -15.89 -5.76 3.86
N ILE A 65 -15.51 -4.67 3.20
CA ILE A 65 -14.10 -4.32 2.97
C ILE A 65 -13.39 -4.10 4.32
N HIS A 66 -13.99 -3.33 5.23
CA HIS A 66 -13.45 -3.08 6.56
C HIS A 66 -13.22 -4.38 7.34
N GLU A 67 -14.26 -5.23 7.44
CA GLU A 67 -14.23 -6.47 8.22
C GLU A 67 -13.26 -7.51 7.64
N VAL A 68 -13.32 -7.74 6.32
CA VAL A 68 -12.51 -8.79 5.67
C VAL A 68 -11.06 -8.38 5.55
N LEU A 69 -10.80 -7.12 5.15
CA LEU A 69 -9.43 -6.63 4.99
C LEU A 69 -8.81 -6.17 6.32
N LYS A 70 -9.58 -6.19 7.41
CA LYS A 70 -9.19 -5.79 8.76
C LYS A 70 -8.52 -4.42 8.79
N PHE A 71 -9.11 -3.48 8.05
CA PHE A 71 -8.68 -2.09 8.11
C PHE A 71 -8.98 -1.54 9.49
N ARG A 72 -8.01 -0.87 10.09
CA ARG A 72 -8.16 -0.26 11.43
C ARG A 72 -8.84 1.10 11.38
N ASP A 73 -9.75 1.30 10.45
CA ASP A 73 -10.53 2.53 10.31
C ASP A 73 -11.88 2.44 11.03
N GLN A 74 -12.57 3.57 11.18
CA GLN A 74 -13.85 3.66 11.88
C GLN A 74 -14.89 4.41 11.03
N PRO A 75 -16.20 4.17 11.22
CA PRO A 75 -17.25 4.83 10.44
C PRO A 75 -17.23 6.37 10.50
N HIS A 76 -16.79 6.95 11.62
CA HIS A 76 -16.73 8.39 11.83
C HIS A 76 -15.45 9.06 11.31
N PHE A 77 -14.48 8.28 10.83
CA PHE A 77 -13.24 8.82 10.28
C PHE A 77 -13.49 9.56 8.96
N PRO A 78 -12.77 10.65 8.69
CA PRO A 78 -12.95 11.41 7.46
C PRO A 78 -12.37 10.68 6.24
N THR A 79 -12.84 11.05 5.06
CA THR A 79 -12.26 10.63 3.76
C THR A 79 -11.54 11.76 3.02
N SER A 80 -11.49 12.95 3.62
CA SER A 80 -10.78 14.12 3.10
C SER A 80 -10.32 15.04 4.23
N PHE A 81 -9.31 15.86 3.96
CA PHE A 81 -8.79 16.85 4.90
C PHE A 81 -8.69 18.23 4.24
N GLU A 82 -8.55 19.25 5.09
CA GLU A 82 -8.27 20.63 4.67
C GLU A 82 -7.02 20.74 3.80
N GLN A 83 -7.09 21.55 2.75
CA GLN A 83 -6.03 21.63 1.73
C GLN A 83 -4.69 22.11 2.32
N SER A 84 -4.74 23.06 3.25
CA SER A 84 -3.57 23.57 3.97
C SER A 84 -2.90 22.49 4.82
N ARG A 85 -3.69 21.69 5.54
CA ARG A 85 -3.22 20.54 6.35
C ARG A 85 -2.54 19.49 5.47
N VAL A 86 -3.14 19.14 4.34
CA VAL A 86 -2.55 18.18 3.39
C VAL A 86 -1.25 18.72 2.80
N LEU A 87 -1.22 20.00 2.40
CA LEU A 87 -0.01 20.62 1.85
C LEU A 87 1.13 20.62 2.87
N ALA A 88 0.86 20.91 4.15
CA ALA A 88 1.87 20.85 5.20
C ALA A 88 2.48 19.44 5.34
N ALA A 89 1.65 18.39 5.32
CA ALA A 89 2.14 17.01 5.33
C ALA A 89 2.96 16.66 4.09
N LEU A 90 2.55 17.13 2.91
CA LEU A 90 3.31 16.96 1.67
C LEU A 90 4.69 17.64 1.74
N ARG A 91 4.80 18.83 2.38
CA ARG A 91 6.10 19.49 2.58
C ARG A 91 7.06 18.65 3.42
N ARG A 92 6.55 17.99 4.47
CA ARG A 92 7.33 17.03 5.29
C ARG A 92 7.78 15.81 4.50
N MET A 93 7.06 15.46 3.44
CA MET A 93 7.44 14.43 2.47
C MET A 93 8.33 14.99 1.33
N SER A 94 8.90 16.18 1.50
CA SER A 94 9.76 16.88 0.54
C SER A 94 9.08 17.23 -0.79
N TYR A 95 7.75 17.35 -0.82
CA TYR A 95 7.03 17.73 -2.04
C TYR A 95 7.18 19.23 -2.34
N GLU A 96 7.71 19.57 -3.51
CA GLU A 96 8.18 20.93 -3.80
C GLU A 96 7.13 21.87 -4.41
N ARG A 97 5.98 21.36 -4.89
CA ARG A 97 4.95 22.16 -5.58
C ARG A 97 3.71 22.48 -4.74
N SER A 98 2.85 23.33 -5.30
CA SER A 98 1.49 23.55 -4.82
C SER A 98 0.63 22.29 -4.98
N TYR A 99 -0.48 22.27 -4.24
CA TYR A 99 -1.47 21.19 -4.20
C TYR A 99 -2.87 21.82 -4.27
N PRO A 100 -3.87 21.22 -4.94
CA PRO A 100 -3.83 20.03 -5.82
C PRO A 100 -3.41 20.35 -7.28
N THR A 101 -2.96 19.40 -8.13
CA THR A 101 -2.75 17.93 -8.05
C THR A 101 -1.31 17.56 -7.66
N VAL A 102 -1.08 16.39 -7.04
CA VAL A 102 0.28 15.93 -6.69
C VAL A 102 0.95 15.16 -7.83
N LEU A 103 2.21 15.47 -8.16
CA LEU A 103 2.98 14.75 -9.17
C LEU A 103 4.02 13.81 -8.52
N LYS A 104 3.92 12.51 -8.79
CA LYS A 104 4.82 11.47 -8.25
C LYS A 104 6.30 11.79 -8.48
N LYS A 105 6.66 12.31 -9.66
CA LYS A 105 8.05 12.62 -10.03
C LYS A 105 8.70 13.69 -9.14
N LEU A 106 7.90 14.49 -8.42
CA LEU A 106 8.38 15.58 -7.57
C LEU A 106 8.63 15.18 -6.12
N PHE A 107 8.46 13.90 -5.78
CA PHE A 107 8.95 13.35 -4.52
C PHE A 107 10.38 12.85 -4.64
N LEU A 108 11.17 13.03 -3.58
CA LEU A 108 12.47 12.39 -3.44
C LEU A 108 12.34 10.86 -3.56
N PRO A 109 13.40 10.13 -3.97
CA PRO A 109 13.33 8.71 -4.30
C PRO A 109 12.64 7.81 -3.25
N TYR A 110 12.86 8.10 -1.96
CA TYR A 110 12.21 7.38 -0.84
C TYR A 110 10.68 7.52 -0.88
N TRP A 111 10.16 8.75 -0.80
CA TRP A 111 8.73 9.01 -0.82
C TRP A 111 8.08 8.67 -2.17
N ARG A 112 8.83 8.84 -3.27
CA ARG A 112 8.38 8.44 -4.61
C ARG A 112 8.10 6.95 -4.71
N LEU A 113 8.94 6.11 -4.09
CA LEU A 113 8.72 4.67 -4.07
C LEU A 113 7.45 4.31 -3.29
N LEU A 114 7.22 4.96 -2.13
CA LEU A 114 5.97 4.78 -1.39
C LEU A 114 4.75 5.19 -2.21
N VAL A 115 4.81 6.34 -2.88
CA VAL A 115 3.75 6.83 -3.76
C VAL A 115 3.48 5.85 -4.91
N HIS A 116 4.53 5.29 -5.50
CA HIS A 116 4.39 4.29 -6.57
C HIS A 116 3.64 3.05 -6.09
N ILE A 117 4.02 2.52 -4.93
CA ILE A 117 3.37 1.37 -4.28
C ILE A 117 1.92 1.69 -3.94
N PHE A 118 1.68 2.85 -3.34
CA PHE A 118 0.33 3.30 -2.99
C PHE A 118 -0.56 3.37 -4.23
N LEU A 119 -0.05 3.93 -5.34
CA LEU A 119 -0.76 3.99 -6.62
C LEU A 119 -0.96 2.65 -7.32
N GLN A 120 -0.16 1.62 -7.01
CA GLN A 120 -0.32 0.30 -7.61
C GLN A 120 -1.22 -0.62 -6.80
N CYS A 121 -1.18 -0.51 -5.47
CA CYS A 121 -1.83 -1.48 -4.59
C CYS A 121 -3.10 -0.94 -3.92
N ILE A 122 -3.20 0.37 -3.72
CA ILE A 122 -4.22 0.98 -2.85
C ILE A 122 -5.10 1.97 -3.62
N ALA A 123 -4.52 2.80 -4.48
CA ALA A 123 -5.27 3.78 -5.24
C ALA A 123 -5.57 3.32 -6.66
N GLU A 124 -6.76 3.67 -7.15
CA GLU A 124 -7.12 3.48 -8.56
C GLU A 124 -6.79 4.69 -9.41
N ASN A 125 -6.16 4.47 -10.56
CA ASN A 125 -5.93 5.51 -11.56
C ASN A 125 -6.67 5.16 -12.85
N MET A 126 -7.77 5.87 -13.12
CA MET A 126 -8.39 5.92 -14.45
C MET A 126 -7.50 6.59 -15.51
N GLY A 127 -6.46 7.32 -15.07
CA GLY A 127 -5.47 7.98 -15.90
C GLY A 127 -4.07 7.39 -15.74
N GLY A 128 -3.04 8.21 -15.94
CA GLY A 128 -1.65 7.78 -15.78
C GLY A 128 -1.22 7.63 -14.31
N TYR A 129 -0.26 6.73 -14.06
CA TYR A 129 0.30 6.43 -12.72
C TYR A 129 1.30 7.48 -12.20
N ASP A 130 1.25 8.71 -12.71
CA ASP A 130 2.22 9.77 -12.41
C ASP A 130 1.66 10.89 -11.54
N GLN A 131 0.35 10.88 -11.27
CA GLN A 131 -0.33 11.92 -10.51
C GLN A 131 -1.25 11.32 -9.43
N LEU A 132 -1.51 12.10 -8.39
CA LEU A 132 -2.47 11.77 -7.34
C LEU A 132 -3.51 12.88 -7.24
N ASN A 133 -4.79 12.49 -7.31
CA ASN A 133 -5.92 13.39 -7.09
C ASN A 133 -6.07 13.76 -5.60
N LYS A 134 -7.03 14.64 -5.29
CA LYS A 134 -7.27 15.13 -3.92
C LYS A 134 -7.48 13.99 -2.92
N THR A 135 -8.35 13.03 -3.24
CA THR A 135 -8.71 11.91 -2.37
C THR A 135 -7.55 10.94 -2.15
N GLN A 136 -6.86 10.55 -3.23
CA GLN A 136 -5.67 9.71 -3.15
C GLN A 136 -4.56 10.37 -2.33
N THR A 137 -4.39 11.69 -2.47
CA THR A 137 -3.42 12.45 -1.70
C THR A 137 -3.79 12.45 -0.21
N CYS A 138 -5.07 12.64 0.14
CA CYS A 138 -5.55 12.55 1.52
C CYS A 138 -5.26 11.17 2.14
N ALA A 139 -5.59 10.10 1.41
CA ALA A 139 -5.32 8.73 1.85
C ALA A 139 -3.81 8.45 2.00
N LEU A 140 -2.97 8.94 1.08
CA LEU A 140 -1.51 8.80 1.19
C LEU A 140 -0.97 9.52 2.42
N VAL A 141 -1.32 10.80 2.64
CA VAL A 141 -0.79 11.53 3.79
C VAL A 141 -1.32 10.98 5.11
N ALA A 142 -2.56 10.46 5.13
CA ALA A 142 -3.10 9.76 6.29
C ALA A 142 -2.34 8.46 6.59
N LEU A 143 -2.01 7.68 5.55
CA LEU A 143 -1.20 6.48 5.70
C LEU A 143 0.18 6.79 6.29
N VAL A 144 0.81 7.87 5.82
CA VAL A 144 2.16 8.28 6.27
C VAL A 144 2.15 8.86 7.67
N ASN A 145 1.15 9.66 8.01
CA ASN A 145 1.08 10.39 9.28
C ASN A 145 0.20 9.70 10.34
N GLU A 146 -0.33 8.51 10.06
CA GLU A 146 -1.27 7.79 10.94
C GLU A 146 -2.50 8.61 11.30
N TRP A 147 -3.03 9.37 10.34
CA TRP A 147 -4.27 10.10 10.56
C TRP A 147 -5.46 9.18 10.44
N ASP A 148 -6.46 9.42 11.28
CA ASP A 148 -7.78 8.81 11.16
C ASP A 148 -8.34 9.04 9.76
N TYR A 149 -8.54 7.94 9.03
CA TYR A 149 -8.99 7.96 7.65
C TYR A 149 -9.79 6.70 7.34
N LYS A 150 -10.96 6.87 6.72
CA LYS A 150 -11.84 5.75 6.37
C LYS A 150 -11.40 5.05 5.06
N PHE A 151 -10.33 4.25 5.15
CA PHE A 151 -9.75 3.50 4.03
C PHE A 151 -10.75 2.54 3.36
N SER A 152 -11.64 1.92 4.14
CA SER A 152 -12.70 1.05 3.64
C SER A 152 -13.60 1.76 2.62
N ALA A 153 -14.08 2.95 2.99
CA ALA A 153 -14.88 3.80 2.11
C ALA A 153 -14.06 4.29 0.90
N PHE A 154 -12.79 4.64 1.09
CA PHE A 154 -11.91 5.04 -0.01
C PHE A 154 -11.76 3.95 -1.08
N ILE A 155 -11.49 2.71 -0.66
CA ILE A 155 -11.37 1.57 -1.58
C ILE A 155 -12.72 1.28 -2.25
N PHE A 156 -13.81 1.26 -1.46
CA PHE A 156 -15.13 1.00 -1.98
C PHE A 156 -15.59 2.01 -3.03
N ASP A 157 -15.37 3.30 -2.78
CA ASP A 157 -15.68 4.37 -3.73
C ASP A 157 -14.82 4.29 -4.99
N ASN A 158 -13.56 3.86 -4.88
CA ASN A 158 -12.72 3.61 -6.05
C ASN A 158 -13.27 2.45 -6.89
N MET A 159 -13.65 1.33 -6.26
CA MET A 159 -14.26 0.20 -6.97
C MET A 159 -15.55 0.62 -7.71
N LYS A 160 -16.43 1.40 -7.06
CA LYS A 160 -17.65 1.93 -7.69
C LYS A 160 -17.32 2.84 -8.88
N LYS A 161 -16.41 3.80 -8.71
CA LYS A 161 -15.98 4.70 -9.80
C LYS A 161 -15.43 3.95 -11.00
N MET A 162 -14.68 2.87 -10.77
CA MET A 162 -14.17 2.01 -11.85
C MET A 162 -15.31 1.33 -12.60
N LEU A 163 -16.30 0.78 -11.88
CA LEU A 163 -17.49 0.15 -12.48
C LEU A 163 -18.36 1.13 -13.27
N GLU A 164 -18.50 2.37 -12.78
CA GLU A 164 -19.39 3.37 -13.37
C GLU A 164 -18.76 4.12 -14.55
N HIS A 165 -17.44 4.36 -14.52
CA HIS A 165 -16.79 5.26 -15.47
C HIS A 165 -15.81 4.58 -16.43
N SER A 166 -15.48 3.29 -16.23
CA SER A 166 -14.53 2.60 -17.12
C SER A 166 -15.20 2.25 -18.44
N LYS A 167 -14.63 2.72 -19.55
CA LYS A 167 -15.03 2.29 -20.91
C LYS A 167 -14.48 0.90 -21.29
N LYS A 168 -13.59 0.33 -20.48
CA LYS A 168 -12.97 -0.98 -20.69
C LYS A 168 -13.47 -1.96 -19.64
N THR A 169 -13.47 -3.25 -19.99
CA THR A 169 -13.66 -4.33 -19.02
C THR A 169 -12.61 -4.20 -17.92
N ILE A 170 -13.07 -4.26 -16.67
CA ILE A 170 -12.20 -4.19 -15.51
C ILE A 170 -11.44 -5.51 -15.42
N PHE A 171 -10.12 -5.45 -15.53
CA PHE A 171 -9.26 -6.62 -15.44
C PHE A 171 -8.41 -6.54 -14.17
N MET A 172 -8.58 -7.52 -13.28
CA MET A 172 -7.80 -7.67 -12.05
C MET A 172 -7.67 -6.38 -11.22
N LEU A 173 -8.77 -5.71 -10.93
CA LEU A 173 -8.80 -4.61 -9.96
C LEU A 173 -8.71 -5.20 -8.54
N TYR A 174 -7.84 -4.67 -7.69
CA TYR A 174 -7.63 -5.13 -6.31
C TYR A 174 -7.67 -6.67 -6.14
N PRO A 175 -6.90 -7.45 -6.92
CA PRO A 175 -7.08 -8.90 -7.02
C PRO A 175 -6.86 -9.61 -5.67
N ARG A 176 -5.95 -9.11 -4.85
CA ARG A 176 -5.72 -9.60 -3.48
C ARG A 176 -6.94 -9.37 -2.59
N PHE A 177 -7.52 -8.16 -2.63
CA PHE A 177 -8.65 -7.81 -1.77
C PHE A 177 -9.91 -8.56 -2.17
N ILE A 178 -10.18 -8.67 -3.47
CA ILE A 178 -11.29 -9.46 -3.98
C ILE A 178 -11.10 -10.93 -3.60
N GLN A 179 -9.91 -11.50 -3.76
CA GLN A 179 -9.69 -12.89 -3.34
C GLN A 179 -9.92 -13.07 -1.84
N MET A 180 -9.47 -12.16 -0.98
CA MET A 180 -9.74 -12.23 0.47
C MET A 180 -11.24 -12.19 0.78
N ILE A 181 -11.99 -11.32 0.09
CA ILE A 181 -13.46 -11.23 0.22
C ILE A 181 -14.13 -12.52 -0.24
N LEU A 182 -13.74 -13.08 -1.39
CA LEU A 182 -14.27 -14.34 -1.89
C LEU A 182 -13.96 -15.49 -0.93
N ASP A 183 -12.73 -15.57 -0.42
CA ASP A 183 -12.30 -16.63 0.51
C ASP A 183 -13.08 -16.58 1.83
N GLN A 184 -13.37 -15.38 2.34
CA GLN A 184 -14.11 -15.24 3.61
C GLN A 184 -15.62 -15.42 3.45
N LYS A 185 -16.21 -14.92 2.35
CA LYS A 185 -17.67 -14.98 2.14
C LYS A 185 -18.12 -16.28 1.49
N HIS A 186 -17.25 -16.91 0.70
CA HIS A 186 -17.53 -18.12 -0.08
C HIS A 186 -16.30 -19.06 -0.09
N PRO A 187 -15.90 -19.62 1.06
CA PRO A 187 -14.75 -20.53 1.18
C PRO A 187 -14.89 -21.79 0.30
N GLU A 188 -16.12 -22.14 -0.09
CA GLU A 188 -16.44 -23.28 -0.94
C GLU A 188 -16.15 -23.08 -2.43
N PHE A 189 -15.77 -21.88 -2.87
CA PHE A 189 -15.46 -21.63 -4.27
C PHE A 189 -14.27 -22.47 -4.74
N ILE A 190 -14.48 -23.18 -5.84
CA ILE A 190 -13.45 -24.01 -6.45
C ILE A 190 -12.41 -23.10 -7.09
N LYS A 191 -11.17 -23.18 -6.61
CA LYS A 191 -10.06 -22.44 -7.19
C LYS A 191 -9.43 -23.29 -8.30
N GLY A 192 -9.55 -22.82 -9.53
CA GLY A 192 -8.96 -23.50 -10.69
C GLY A 192 -7.43 -23.51 -10.64
N PRO A 193 -6.75 -24.28 -11.51
CA PRO A 193 -5.28 -24.43 -11.48
C PRO A 193 -4.50 -23.16 -11.83
N ASN A 194 -5.16 -22.16 -12.42
CA ASN A 194 -4.54 -20.92 -12.87
C ASN A 194 -4.58 -19.85 -11.77
N TYR A 195 -3.48 -19.76 -11.02
CA TYR A 195 -3.31 -18.78 -9.96
C TYR A 195 -2.43 -17.61 -10.38
N VAL A 196 -2.77 -16.40 -9.93
CA VAL A 196 -1.90 -15.23 -10.08
C VAL A 196 -0.98 -15.16 -8.86
N ASN A 197 0.31 -15.38 -9.07
CA ASN A 197 1.29 -15.18 -8.02
C ASN A 197 1.61 -13.67 -7.89
N LEU A 198 0.86 -12.99 -7.02
CA LEU A 198 1.21 -11.65 -6.58
C LEU A 198 2.06 -11.75 -5.32
N LYS A 199 3.37 -11.53 -5.48
CA LYS A 199 4.29 -11.47 -4.34
C LYS A 199 3.76 -10.52 -3.27
N PRO A 200 3.85 -10.88 -1.99
CA PRO A 200 3.50 -9.99 -0.90
C PRO A 200 4.39 -8.74 -0.97
N LEU A 201 3.93 -7.65 -0.38
CA LEU A 201 4.68 -6.39 -0.40
C LEU A 201 5.86 -6.44 0.61
N GLY A 202 6.84 -7.30 0.31
CA GLY A 202 8.05 -7.55 1.07
C GLY A 202 9.31 -6.97 0.44
N PRO A 203 10.48 -7.11 1.10
CA PRO A 203 11.75 -6.51 0.67
C PRO A 203 12.07 -6.70 -0.82
N SER A 204 11.83 -7.90 -1.37
CA SER A 204 12.07 -8.24 -2.77
C SER A 204 11.25 -7.45 -3.79
N CYS A 205 10.09 -6.90 -3.40
CA CYS A 205 9.29 -6.04 -4.27
C CYS A 205 9.92 -4.66 -4.44
N PHE A 206 10.58 -4.14 -3.39
CA PHE A 206 11.24 -2.84 -3.41
C PHE A 206 12.53 -2.86 -4.22
N GLU A 207 13.30 -3.96 -4.15
CA GLU A 207 14.54 -4.12 -4.92
C GLU A 207 14.29 -4.07 -6.43
N ASN A 208 13.21 -4.70 -6.90
CA ASN A 208 12.84 -4.70 -8.32
C ASN A 208 12.28 -3.36 -8.79
N ALA A 209 11.48 -2.68 -7.95
CA ALA A 209 10.94 -1.36 -8.26
C ALA A 209 12.04 -0.28 -8.38
N TYR A 210 13.20 -0.50 -7.76
CA TYR A 210 14.33 0.42 -7.75
C TYR A 210 15.40 0.13 -8.82
N ARG A 211 15.29 -0.95 -9.60
CA ARG A 211 16.19 -1.19 -10.73
C ARG A 211 16.02 -0.09 -11.78
N PHE A 212 16.96 0.86 -11.79
CA PHE A 212 17.02 2.00 -12.68
C PHE A 212 16.80 1.59 -14.15
N LYS A 213 15.70 2.04 -14.76
CA LYS A 213 15.69 2.38 -16.19
C LYS A 213 16.06 3.86 -16.30
N ARG A 214 16.93 4.23 -17.25
CA ARG A 214 17.38 5.61 -17.52
C ARG A 214 16.18 6.57 -17.58
N ALA A 215 15.78 7.14 -16.45
CA ALA A 215 14.71 8.13 -16.37
C ALA A 215 15.36 9.51 -16.41
N LYS A 216 14.71 10.46 -17.09
CA LYS A 216 15.10 11.89 -17.05
C LYS A 216 15.33 12.28 -15.59
N GLN A 217 16.56 12.70 -15.28
CA GLN A 217 16.89 13.25 -13.97
C GLN A 217 16.02 14.49 -13.78
N HIS A 218 15.16 14.45 -12.76
CA HIS A 218 14.47 15.64 -12.32
C HIS A 218 15.43 16.35 -11.38
N ASN A 219 15.83 17.58 -11.71
CA ASN A 219 16.59 18.41 -10.80
C ASN A 219 15.68 18.74 -9.62
N PHE A 220 15.98 18.16 -8.46
CA PHE A 220 15.35 18.53 -7.21
C PHE A 220 15.97 19.83 -6.75
N ILE A 221 15.12 20.81 -6.44
CA ILE A 221 15.59 22.11 -5.95
C ILE A 221 16.06 21.97 -4.48
N GLY A 222 15.60 20.93 -3.78
CA GLY A 222 15.94 20.69 -2.37
C GLY A 222 15.23 21.66 -1.44
N LYS A 223 14.05 22.17 -1.82
CA LYS A 223 13.33 23.21 -1.05
C LYS A 223 12.96 22.77 0.36
N PHE A 224 12.77 21.47 0.55
CA PHE A 224 12.39 20.86 1.82
C PHE A 224 13.30 19.64 2.06
N PRO A 225 13.84 19.47 3.28
CA PRO A 225 14.70 18.34 3.60
C PRO A 225 13.94 17.01 3.51
N LEU A 226 14.67 15.90 3.35
CA LEU A 226 14.11 14.56 3.48
C LEU A 226 13.88 14.23 4.96
N GLU A 227 12.64 14.37 5.41
CA GLU A 227 12.25 13.92 6.74
C GLU A 227 11.54 12.56 6.64
N LYS A 228 11.98 11.58 7.44
CA LYS A 228 11.27 10.30 7.64
C LYS A 228 10.50 10.38 8.96
N HIS A 229 9.21 10.08 8.95
CA HIS A 229 8.34 10.26 10.12
C HIS A 229 7.17 9.26 10.15
N GLY A 230 6.41 9.29 11.24
CA GLY A 230 5.35 8.30 11.51
C GLY A 230 5.92 6.89 11.58
N ARG A 231 5.15 5.89 11.12
CA ARG A 231 5.65 4.51 10.97
C ARG A 231 6.81 4.36 10.00
N PHE A 232 7.08 5.38 9.18
CA PHE A 232 8.11 5.36 8.14
C PHE A 232 9.43 6.02 8.60
N SER A 233 9.57 6.34 9.89
CA SER A 233 10.81 6.83 10.51
C SER A 233 11.90 5.76 10.54
N ASP A 234 13.16 6.16 10.73
CA ASP A 234 14.28 5.22 10.80
C ASP A 234 14.04 4.20 11.93
N VAL A 235 14.10 2.92 11.57
CA VAL A 235 13.91 1.81 12.51
C VAL A 235 15.16 1.76 13.38
N VAL A 236 15.02 2.04 14.68
CA VAL A 236 16.08 1.72 15.64
C VAL A 236 16.34 0.21 15.52
N PRO A 237 17.58 -0.26 15.30
CA PRO A 237 17.84 -1.68 15.27
C PRO A 237 17.42 -2.24 16.64
N VAL A 238 16.46 -3.15 16.64
CA VAL A 238 16.20 -4.00 17.81
C VAL A 238 17.47 -4.83 17.98
N VAL A 239 18.31 -4.45 18.94
CA VAL A 239 19.44 -5.26 19.37
C VAL A 239 18.83 -6.61 19.82
N PRO A 240 19.19 -7.74 19.19
CA PRO A 240 18.78 -9.03 19.73
C PRO A 240 19.37 -9.12 21.13
N VAL A 241 18.53 -9.39 22.13
CA VAL A 241 19.02 -9.79 23.45
C VAL A 241 19.69 -11.14 23.26
N VAL A 242 20.98 -11.13 22.95
CA VAL A 242 21.84 -12.30 22.98
C VAL A 242 22.10 -12.59 24.46
N PRO A 243 21.79 -13.79 24.98
CA PRO A 243 22.19 -14.15 26.33
C PRO A 243 23.71 -14.07 26.40
N THR A 244 24.22 -13.36 27.41
CA THR A 244 25.64 -13.14 27.65
C THR A 244 26.41 -14.46 27.54
N PRO A 245 27.44 -14.58 26.67
CA PRO A 245 28.27 -15.77 26.67
C PRO A 245 29.07 -15.79 27.98
N GLN A 246 28.94 -16.88 28.75
CA GLN A 246 29.88 -17.19 29.81
C GLN A 246 31.28 -17.39 29.21
N PRO A 247 32.36 -16.99 29.90
CA PRO A 247 33.70 -17.10 29.37
C PRO A 247 34.14 -18.56 29.42
N MET A 248 34.63 -19.07 28.29
CA MET A 248 35.36 -20.33 28.26
C MET A 248 36.78 -20.06 27.78
N ASN A 249 37.73 -20.49 28.61
CA ASN A 249 39.16 -20.22 28.56
C ASN A 249 39.88 -20.77 27.31
N ALA A 250 41.09 -20.22 27.12
CA ALA A 250 42.24 -20.67 26.30
C ALA A 250 42.23 -20.22 24.82
N GLN A 251 43.33 -19.78 24.22
CA GLN A 251 44.74 -19.64 24.62
C GLN A 251 45.39 -18.60 23.67
N ILE A 252 46.38 -17.87 24.19
CA ILE A 252 47.17 -16.83 23.50
C ILE A 252 48.14 -17.51 22.52
N ALA A 253 48.33 -16.92 21.34
CA ALA A 253 49.54 -17.08 20.55
C ALA A 253 50.17 -15.69 20.39
N GLU A 254 51.42 -15.58 20.83
CA GLU A 254 52.22 -14.36 20.93
C GLU A 254 52.75 -13.88 19.57
N GLU A 255 52.99 -12.56 19.55
CA GLU A 255 53.86 -11.70 18.74
C GLU A 255 54.58 -12.27 17.51
N HIS A 256 54.57 -11.48 16.42
CA HIS A 256 55.83 -10.95 15.90
C HIS A 256 55.69 -9.54 15.33
N ASP A 257 56.73 -8.79 15.61
CA ASP A 257 56.96 -7.35 15.62
C ASP A 257 57.20 -6.70 14.23
N VAL A 258 57.11 -5.37 14.20
CA VAL A 258 57.90 -4.42 13.35
C VAL A 258 57.48 -4.30 11.86
N GLN A 259 57.28 -3.14 11.21
CA GLN A 259 57.75 -1.76 11.41
C GLN A 259 56.83 -0.75 10.67
N GLN A 260 56.62 0.43 11.25
CA GLN A 260 56.26 1.64 10.49
C GLN A 260 57.52 2.22 9.83
N VAL A 261 57.43 2.65 8.57
CA VAL A 261 58.31 3.71 8.04
C VAL A 261 57.46 4.65 7.17
N GLN A 262 57.82 5.93 7.30
CA GLN A 262 57.22 7.17 6.79
C GLN A 262 56.91 7.22 5.30
#